data_AF-W4G3S1-F1
#
_entry.id   AF-W4G3S1-F1
#
_cell.length_a   1.000
_cell.length_b   1.000
_cell.length_c   1.000
_cell.angle_alpha   90.00
_cell.angle_beta   90.00
_cell.angle_gamma   90.00
#
_symmetry.space_group_name_H-M   'P 1'
#
loop_
_entity.id
_entity.type
_entity.pdbx_description
1 polymer ?
#
loop_
_entity_poly.entity_id
_entity_poly.type
_entity_poly.pdbx_seq_one_letter_code
_entity_poly.pdbx_strand_id
1 'polypeptide(L)'
;MMVAMATAQQLGTVTPPSLRTIYVCSSSDASLNGVYQVEESLRSDDVPVFTRTDQDGDDLATHDYRLFRHQGYWSFANFASWPPDVMFRCDPYRNHHEDNVACEKGQAVPPLSGYTARQADTTLTAPPTLQLLPCALPLAISDL
;
A
#
# COMPACT_ATOMS: atom_id res chain seq x y z
N MET A 1 -20.10 -47.63 -2.73
CA MET A 1 -20.33 -46.31 -3.35
C MET A 1 -19.42 -45.33 -2.60
N MET A 2 -18.23 -45.04 -3.14
CA MET A 2 -17.24 -44.18 -2.46
C MET A 2 -17.57 -42.71 -2.79
N VAL A 3 -17.79 -41.90 -1.76
CA VAL A 3 -17.95 -40.45 -1.88
C VAL A 3 -16.55 -39.86 -1.95
N ALA A 4 -16.14 -39.40 -3.13
CA ALA A 4 -14.94 -38.61 -3.28
C ALA A 4 -15.19 -37.23 -2.69
N MET A 5 -14.56 -36.92 -1.55
CA MET A 5 -14.50 -35.55 -1.03
C MET A 5 -13.59 -34.74 -1.95
N ALA A 6 -14.18 -33.83 -2.70
CA ALA A 6 -13.44 -32.80 -3.42
C ALA A 6 -12.83 -31.83 -2.39
N THR A 7 -11.53 -31.91 -2.17
CA THR A 7 -10.77 -30.88 -1.45
C THR A 7 -10.79 -29.61 -2.28
N ALA A 8 -11.51 -28.59 -1.81
CA ALA A 8 -11.43 -27.25 -2.35
C ALA A 8 -9.98 -26.75 -2.21
N GLN A 9 -9.28 -26.60 -3.32
CA GLN A 9 -7.99 -25.94 -3.34
C GLN A 9 -8.23 -24.46 -3.05
N GLN A 10 -7.81 -24.03 -1.86
CA GLN A 10 -7.82 -22.64 -1.47
C GLN A 10 -6.87 -21.90 -2.42
N LEU A 11 -7.45 -21.13 -3.35
CA LEU A 11 -6.74 -20.19 -4.20
C LEU A 11 -6.17 -19.09 -3.30
N GLY A 12 -5.05 -19.39 -2.64
CA GLY A 12 -4.18 -18.38 -2.07
C GLY A 12 -3.70 -17.52 -3.24
N THR A 13 -4.16 -16.29 -3.30
CA THR A 13 -3.61 -15.27 -4.19
C THR A 13 -2.17 -15.04 -3.76
N VAL A 14 -1.24 -15.80 -4.31
CA VAL A 14 0.20 -15.64 -4.05
C VAL A 14 0.62 -14.34 -4.71
N THR A 15 1.05 -13.36 -3.92
CA THR A 15 1.66 -12.14 -4.45
C THR A 15 2.86 -12.52 -5.30
N PRO A 16 2.97 -12.04 -6.55
CA PRO A 16 4.10 -12.33 -7.42
C PRO A 16 5.43 -11.99 -6.72
N PRO A 17 6.52 -12.76 -6.93
CA PRO A 17 7.81 -12.51 -6.28
C PRO A 17 8.32 -11.08 -6.47
N SER A 18 8.10 -10.49 -7.65
CA SER A 18 8.46 -9.11 -7.98
C SER A 18 7.70 -8.03 -7.22
N LEU A 19 6.62 -8.40 -6.51
CA LEU A 19 5.76 -7.52 -5.74
C LEU A 19 5.80 -7.85 -4.24
N ARG A 20 6.74 -8.70 -3.79
CA ARG A 20 6.92 -8.98 -2.37
C ARG A 20 7.53 -7.81 -1.60
N THR A 21 8.23 -6.93 -2.32
CA THR A 21 8.82 -5.70 -1.80
C THR A 21 8.39 -4.53 -2.68
N ILE A 22 7.93 -3.46 -2.06
CA ILE A 22 7.55 -2.21 -2.73
C ILE A 22 8.24 -1.06 -2.00
N TYR A 23 8.72 -0.10 -2.77
CA TYR A 23 9.28 1.15 -2.26
C TYR A 23 8.24 2.25 -2.39
N VAL A 24 7.93 2.91 -1.28
CA VAL A 24 6.98 4.02 -1.26
C VAL A 24 7.76 5.32 -1.20
N CYS A 25 7.51 6.17 -2.19
CA CYS A 25 8.30 7.37 -2.44
C CYS A 25 7.40 8.61 -2.61
N SER A 26 7.98 9.79 -2.35
CA SER A 26 7.41 11.09 -2.70
C SER A 26 6.10 11.46 -2.01
N SER A 27 5.71 10.76 -0.94
CA SER A 27 4.60 11.23 -0.09
C SER A 27 5.00 12.50 0.66
N SER A 28 4.06 13.43 0.80
CA SER A 28 4.21 14.62 1.66
C SER A 28 4.27 14.25 3.15
N ASP A 29 3.80 13.06 3.53
CA ASP A 29 4.12 12.48 4.83
C ASP A 29 5.41 11.66 4.72
N ALA A 30 6.50 12.22 5.26
CA ALA A 30 7.82 11.58 5.22
C ALA A 30 7.85 10.22 5.95
N SER A 31 7.00 10.04 6.98
CA SER A 31 6.92 8.81 7.77
C SER A 31 6.21 7.67 7.04
N LEU A 32 5.54 7.95 5.92
CA LEU A 32 4.93 6.95 5.06
C LEU A 32 5.91 6.41 3.99
N ASN A 33 6.94 7.19 3.63
CA ASN A 33 7.95 6.77 2.65
C ASN A 33 8.87 5.70 3.25
N GLY A 34 9.21 4.66 2.47
CA GLY A 34 10.07 3.58 2.96
C GLY A 34 9.91 2.27 2.20
N VAL A 35 10.38 1.18 2.83
CA VAL A 35 10.35 -0.17 2.26
C VAL A 35 9.20 -0.96 2.87
N TYR A 36 8.32 -1.46 2.02
CA TYR A 36 7.17 -2.27 2.41
C TYR A 36 7.36 -3.70 1.93
N GLN A 37 7.09 -4.67 2.79
CA GLN A 37 7.11 -6.08 2.43
C GLN A 37 5.74 -6.71 2.67
N VAL A 38 5.41 -7.69 1.84
CA VAL A 38 4.17 -8.45 2.00
C VAL A 38 4.21 -9.29 3.27
N GLU A 39 3.18 -9.17 4.10
CA GLU A 39 2.96 -9.98 5.30
C GLU A 39 1.78 -10.92 5.07
N GLU A 40 2.07 -12.14 4.64
CA GLU A 40 1.07 -13.14 4.22
C GLU A 40 0.12 -13.58 5.35
N SER A 41 0.56 -13.43 6.62
CA SER A 41 -0.25 -13.72 7.82
C SER A 41 -1.35 -12.70 8.06
N LEU A 42 -1.20 -11.48 7.53
CA LEU A 42 -2.19 -10.41 7.67
C LEU A 42 -2.98 -10.28 6.37
N ARG A 43 -4.31 -10.35 6.49
CA ARG A 43 -5.20 -10.23 5.33
C ARG A 43 -6.21 -9.12 5.54
N SER A 44 -6.49 -8.38 4.47
CA SER A 44 -7.57 -7.39 4.42
C SER A 44 -8.27 -7.50 3.07
N ASP A 45 -9.59 -7.63 3.09
CA ASP A 45 -10.39 -7.99 1.92
C ASP A 45 -9.74 -9.14 1.11
N ASP A 46 -9.39 -10.26 1.74
CA ASP A 46 -8.83 -11.46 1.07
C ASP A 46 -7.49 -11.30 0.30
N VAL A 47 -6.78 -10.19 0.47
CA VAL A 47 -5.41 -9.99 -0.05
C VAL A 47 -4.43 -9.73 1.10
N PRO A 48 -3.13 -10.06 0.95
CA PRO A 48 -2.17 -9.82 2.01
C PRO A 48 -1.92 -8.31 2.22
N VAL A 49 -1.54 -7.96 3.44
CA VAL A 49 -1.16 -6.60 3.82
C VAL A 49 0.34 -6.40 3.57
N PHE A 50 0.72 -5.18 3.25
CA PHE A 50 2.10 -4.75 3.16
C PHE A 50 2.46 -3.91 4.39
N THR A 51 3.48 -4.31 5.13
CA THR A 51 3.96 -3.62 6.32
C THR A 51 5.32 -2.98 6.05
N ARG A 52 5.54 -1.80 6.64
CA ARG A 52 6.81 -1.10 6.54
C ARG A 52 7.88 -1.84 7.35
N THR A 53 9.04 -2.11 6.75
CA THR A 53 10.09 -2.95 7.34
C THR A 53 11.38 -2.21 7.68
N ASP A 54 11.55 -0.99 7.17
CA ASP A 54 12.71 -0.13 7.43
C ASP A 54 12.50 0.85 8.60
N GLN A 55 11.44 0.64 9.37
CA GLN A 55 11.04 1.45 10.51
C GLN A 55 11.48 0.77 11.81
N ASP A 56 11.85 1.58 12.82
CA ASP A 56 12.22 1.06 14.14
C ASP A 56 10.99 0.92 15.07
N GLY A 57 11.20 0.25 16.21
CA GLY A 57 10.12 -0.08 17.14
C GLY A 57 9.46 1.12 17.82
N ASP A 58 10.22 2.21 18.03
CA ASP A 58 9.70 3.42 18.67
C ASP A 58 8.83 4.20 17.68
N ASP A 59 9.21 4.24 16.40
CA ASP A 59 8.42 4.83 15.34
C ASP A 59 7.10 4.09 15.12
N LEU A 60 7.06 2.75 15.24
CA LEU A 60 5.82 1.97 15.09
C LEU A 60 4.74 2.37 16.12
N ALA A 61 5.12 2.86 17.30
CA ALA A 61 4.16 3.31 18.31
C ALA A 61 3.38 4.57 17.87
N THR A 62 3.88 5.29 16.87
CA THR A 62 3.30 6.56 16.39
C THR A 62 2.97 6.55 14.89
N HIS A 63 3.64 5.71 14.10
CA HIS A 63 3.64 5.72 12.63
C HIS A 63 3.64 4.30 12.04
N ASP A 64 2.78 3.39 12.50
CA ASP A 64 2.64 2.03 11.93
C ASP A 64 1.89 2.07 10.59
N TYR A 65 2.61 2.45 9.52
CA TYR A 65 2.02 2.53 8.19
C TYR A 65 1.91 1.18 7.52
N ARG A 66 0.71 0.92 6.98
CA ARG A 66 0.41 -0.29 6.23
C ARG A 66 -0.31 0.03 4.93
N LEU A 67 0.01 -0.74 3.90
CA LEU A 67 -0.71 -0.76 2.63
C LEU A 67 -1.61 -1.99 2.60
N PHE A 68 -2.91 -1.76 2.49
CA PHE A 68 -3.93 -2.79 2.65
C PHE A 68 -5.13 -2.51 1.74
N ARG A 69 -5.98 -3.51 1.53
CA ARG A 69 -7.22 -3.35 0.78
C ARG A 69 -8.41 -3.16 1.71
N HIS A 70 -9.21 -2.13 1.46
CA HIS A 70 -10.42 -1.83 2.23
C HIS A 70 -11.55 -1.43 1.29
N GLN A 71 -12.71 -2.11 1.42
CA GLN A 71 -13.86 -1.98 0.52
C GLN A 71 -13.53 -2.21 -0.95
N GLY A 72 -12.53 -3.06 -1.21
CA GLY A 72 -12.04 -3.40 -2.54
C GLY A 72 -11.01 -2.42 -3.12
N TYR A 73 -10.53 -1.42 -2.38
CA TYR A 73 -9.53 -0.46 -2.86
C TYR A 73 -8.27 -0.46 -2.00
N TRP A 74 -7.12 -0.32 -2.63
CA TRP A 74 -5.85 -0.18 -1.94
C TRP A 74 -5.74 1.17 -1.24
N SER A 75 -5.28 1.14 0.01
CA SER A 75 -5.21 2.29 0.89
C SER A 75 -3.96 2.23 1.77
N PHE A 76 -3.43 3.40 2.11
CA PHE A 76 -2.46 3.56 3.18
C PHE A 76 -3.17 4.05 4.44
N ALA A 77 -2.87 3.42 5.56
CA ALA A 77 -3.32 3.90 6.88
C ALA A 77 -2.23 3.78 7.93
N ASN A 78 -2.31 4.65 8.92
CA ASN A 78 -1.53 4.55 10.15
C ASN A 78 -2.31 3.71 11.18
N PHE A 79 -1.74 2.57 11.57
CA PHE A 79 -2.28 1.60 12.53
C PHE A 79 -1.80 1.83 13.97
N ALA A 80 -1.03 2.89 14.25
CA ALA A 80 -0.59 3.23 15.60
C ALA A 80 -1.77 3.51 16.56
N SER A 81 -2.97 3.79 16.02
CA SER A 81 -4.21 3.92 16.78
C SER A 81 -5.37 3.16 16.13
N TRP A 82 -6.40 2.86 16.91
CA TRP A 82 -7.62 2.19 16.43
C TRP A 82 -8.86 3.07 16.62
N PRO A 83 -9.69 3.28 15.57
CA PRO A 83 -9.55 2.73 14.21
C PRO A 83 -8.36 3.35 13.44
N PRO A 84 -7.77 2.63 12.47
CA PRO A 84 -6.63 3.13 11.71
C PRO A 84 -7.00 4.38 10.92
N ASP A 85 -6.09 5.35 10.87
CA ASP A 85 -6.31 6.58 10.12
C ASP A 85 -5.89 6.38 8.66
N VAL A 86 -6.88 6.32 7.77
CA VAL A 86 -6.66 6.10 6.33
C VAL A 86 -6.30 7.43 5.68
N MET A 87 -5.04 7.56 5.30
CA MET A 87 -4.48 8.81 4.76
C MET A 87 -4.63 8.90 3.24
N PHE A 88 -4.31 7.82 2.52
CA PHE A 88 -4.37 7.78 1.06
C PHE A 88 -5.17 6.57 0.58
N ARG A 89 -5.88 6.73 -0.54
CA ARG A 89 -6.63 5.66 -1.19
C ARG A 89 -6.48 5.76 -2.71
N CYS A 90 -6.29 4.62 -3.34
CA CYS A 90 -6.37 4.50 -4.79
C CYS A 90 -7.85 4.39 -5.18
N ASP A 91 -8.50 5.53 -5.42
CA ASP A 91 -9.93 5.61 -5.77
C ASP A 91 -10.11 6.21 -7.17
N PRO A 92 -10.64 5.45 -8.15
CA PRO A 92 -10.79 5.91 -9.54
C PRO A 92 -11.66 7.14 -9.68
N TYR A 93 -12.57 7.40 -8.73
CA TYR A 93 -13.49 8.54 -8.80
C TYR A 93 -12.89 9.83 -8.24
N ARG A 94 -11.68 9.77 -7.67
CA ARG A 94 -11.00 10.94 -7.10
C ARG A 94 -9.85 11.46 -7.97
N ASN A 95 -9.41 10.68 -8.95
CA ASN A 95 -8.31 11.04 -9.84
C ASN A 95 -8.73 11.93 -11.03
N HIS A 96 -9.75 12.78 -10.88
CA HIS A 96 -10.17 13.77 -11.89
C HIS A 96 -10.26 13.27 -13.35
N HIS A 97 -10.56 11.98 -13.56
CA HIS A 97 -10.56 11.35 -14.89
C HIS A 97 -9.23 11.46 -15.65
N GLU A 98 -8.08 11.19 -15.01
CA GLU A 98 -6.92 10.78 -15.79
C GLU A 98 -7.26 9.51 -16.60
N ASP A 99 -7.04 9.56 -17.93
CA ASP A 99 -7.39 8.51 -18.90
C ASP A 99 -6.71 7.15 -18.64
N ASN A 100 -5.81 7.06 -17.67
CA ASN A 100 -5.20 5.83 -17.20
C ASN A 100 -5.77 5.46 -15.82
N VAL A 101 -6.76 4.55 -15.81
CA VAL A 101 -7.35 4.04 -14.58
C VAL A 101 -6.34 3.14 -13.86
N ALA A 102 -5.40 3.73 -13.12
CA ALA A 102 -4.44 2.98 -12.31
C ALA A 102 -5.14 2.19 -11.19
N CYS A 103 -6.24 2.74 -10.67
CA CYS A 103 -6.99 2.19 -9.55
C CYS A 103 -8.28 1.49 -10.00
N GLU A 104 -8.41 0.20 -9.70
CA GLU A 104 -9.63 -0.56 -9.94
C GLU A 104 -10.07 -1.29 -8.67
N LYS A 105 -11.39 -1.45 -8.51
CA LYS A 105 -11.94 -2.19 -7.38
C LYS A 105 -11.59 -3.67 -7.51
N GLY A 106 -11.06 -4.26 -6.44
CA GLY A 106 -10.77 -5.69 -6.36
C GLY A 106 -9.43 -6.10 -6.96
N GLN A 107 -8.56 -5.16 -7.33
CA GLN A 107 -7.20 -5.47 -7.77
C GLN A 107 -6.47 -6.34 -6.74
N ALA A 108 -5.87 -7.43 -7.22
CA ALA A 108 -5.15 -8.39 -6.39
C ALA A 108 -3.80 -7.84 -5.88
N VAL A 109 -3.25 -6.86 -6.58
CA VAL A 109 -1.97 -6.22 -6.28
C VAL A 109 -2.16 -4.71 -6.20
N PRO A 110 -1.38 -4.00 -5.37
CA PRO A 110 -1.50 -2.56 -5.25
C PRO A 110 -1.06 -1.86 -6.55
N PRO A 111 -1.85 -0.87 -7.03
CA PRO A 111 -1.43 0.00 -8.12
C PRO A 111 -0.16 0.76 -7.76
N LEU A 112 0.66 1.06 -8.76
CA LEU A 112 1.91 1.80 -8.54
C LEU A 112 1.70 3.32 -8.39
N SER A 113 0.52 3.80 -8.79
CA SER A 113 0.15 5.23 -8.79
C SER A 113 -1.36 5.39 -8.63
N GLY A 114 -1.82 6.64 -8.55
CA GLY A 114 -3.25 6.98 -8.47
C GLY A 114 -3.81 7.08 -7.05
N TYR A 115 -2.95 7.04 -6.03
CA TYR A 115 -3.36 7.32 -4.65
C TYR A 115 -3.70 8.81 -4.51
N THR A 116 -4.76 9.11 -3.76
CA THR A 116 -5.14 10.47 -3.39
C THR A 116 -5.48 10.52 -1.90
N ALA A 117 -5.35 11.70 -1.29
CA ALA A 117 -5.71 11.89 0.10
C ALA A 117 -7.17 11.49 0.34
N ARG A 118 -7.45 10.74 1.41
CA ARG A 118 -8.81 10.29 1.73
C ARG A 118 -9.69 11.46 2.19
N GLN A 119 -9.14 12.42 2.88
CA GLN A 119 -9.84 13.66 3.21
C GLN A 119 -9.22 14.81 2.44
N ALA A 120 -9.96 15.92 2.32
CA ALA A 120 -9.40 17.18 1.86
C ALA A 120 -8.48 17.76 2.95
N ASP A 121 -7.44 17.01 3.27
CA ASP A 121 -6.41 17.43 4.20
C ASP A 121 -5.40 18.25 3.42
N THR A 122 -5.26 19.51 3.80
CA THR A 122 -4.34 20.47 3.16
C THR A 122 -2.87 20.16 3.44
N THR A 123 -2.56 19.22 4.32
CA THR A 123 -1.19 18.78 4.63
C THR A 123 -0.75 17.59 3.79
N LEU A 124 -1.69 16.81 3.24
CA LEU A 124 -1.44 15.65 2.38
C LEU A 124 -1.45 16.04 0.90
N THR A 125 -0.51 16.91 0.53
CA THR A 125 -0.45 17.56 -0.78
C THR A 125 0.23 16.71 -1.86
N ALA A 126 1.07 15.74 -1.48
CA ALA A 126 1.75 14.85 -2.41
C ALA A 126 1.43 13.40 -2.07
N PRO A 127 0.69 12.67 -2.93
CA PRO A 127 0.38 11.27 -2.68
C PRO A 127 1.60 10.37 -2.87
N PRO A 128 1.63 9.20 -2.21
CA PRO A 128 2.69 8.23 -2.40
C PRO A 128 2.70 7.68 -3.83
N THR A 129 3.90 7.44 -4.33
CA THR A 129 4.16 6.62 -5.52
C THR A 129 4.85 5.34 -5.11
N LEU A 130 4.47 4.23 -5.75
CA LEU A 130 5.01 2.91 -5.45
C LEU A 130 5.96 2.52 -6.58
N GLN A 131 7.13 2.03 -6.21
CA GLN A 131 8.18 1.62 -7.13
C GLN A 131 8.61 0.19 -6.82
N LEU A 132 9.02 -0.54 -7.86
CA LEU A 132 9.58 -1.89 -7.71
C LEU A 132 11.09 -1.86 -7.45
N LEU A 133 11.69 -0.67 -7.56
CA LEU A 133 13.10 -0.40 -7.31
C LEU A 133 13.20 0.66 -6.21
N PRO A 134 14.34 0.72 -5.49
CA PRO A 134 14.57 1.73 -4.47
C PRO A 134 14.29 3.15 -4.98
N CYS A 135 13.68 3.97 -4.13
CA CYS A 135 13.46 5.38 -4.43
C CYS A 135 14.79 6.01 -4.86
N ALA A 136 14.78 6.75 -5.97
CA ALA A 136 15.94 7.54 -6.33
C ALA A 136 16.24 8.51 -5.18
N LEU A 137 17.44 8.41 -4.60
CA LEU A 137 17.91 9.42 -3.67
C LEU A 137 17.89 10.77 -4.41
N PRO A 138 17.48 11.87 -3.76
CA PRO A 138 17.76 13.18 -4.31
C PRO A 138 19.26 13.20 -4.60
N LEU A 139 19.64 13.50 -5.85
CA LEU A 139 21.03 13.78 -6.17
C LEU A 139 21.43 14.92 -5.24
N ALA A 140 22.17 14.61 -4.18
CA ALA A 140 22.78 15.63 -3.36
C ALA A 140 23.62 16.44 -4.33
N ILE A 141 23.20 17.67 -4.60
CA ILE A 141 24.06 18.64 -5.24
C ILE A 141 25.15 18.85 -4.20
N SER A 142 26.24 18.09 -4.33
CA SER A 142 27.47 18.43 -3.63
C SER A 142 27.86 19.78 -4.17
N ASP A 143 27.57 20.82 -3.39
CA ASP A 143 28.09 22.16 -3.62
C ASP A 143 29.62 22.04 -3.78
N LEU A 144 30.09 22.53 -4.92
CA LEU A 144 31.50 22.69 -5.30
C LEU A 144 32.18 23.77 -4.45
#